data_AF-A0A8S9KQU1-F1
#
_entry.id   AF-A0A8S9KQU1-F1
#
_cell.length_a   1.000
_cell.length_b   1.000
_cell.length_c   1.000
_cell.angle_alpha   90.00
_cell.angle_beta   90.00
_cell.angle_gamma   90.00
#
_symmetry.space_group_name_H-M   'P 1'
#
loop_
_entity.id
_entity.type
_entity.pdbx_description
1 polymer ?
#
loop_
_entity_poly.entity_id
_entity_poly.type
_entity_poly.pdbx_seq_one_letter_code
_entity_poly.pdbx_strand_id
1 'polypeptide(L)'
;EDKAKMIQTILFVAGINTLLQTTFGTRLPAVIGASYTFVPTTISIILSGRFSDTSNPIDRFESIMRATQGALIVASTLQMILGFSGLWRNVVRFLSPISAVPLVGLVGFGLYEFGFPGVAKCIEIGLPELLILVFVSQYLPHVIKSGKNVFDRFAVIFAVVIVWIYAHLLTVGGAYNGAAPTTQTSCRTDRAGIIGAAPWIRVPWPFQWGAPSFDAGEAFAMMMASFVALVEYPFMTVTSQLILN
;
A
#
# COMPACT_ATOMS: atom_id res chain seq x y z
N GLU A 1 -11.65 -5.40 -13.95
CA GLU A 1 -10.41 -5.93 -14.55
C GLU A 1 -9.18 -5.10 -14.18
N ASP A 2 -9.17 -3.79 -14.40
CA ASP A 2 -7.96 -2.95 -14.24
C ASP A 2 -7.42 -2.89 -12.80
N LYS A 3 -8.30 -2.96 -11.80
CA LYS A 3 -7.91 -3.13 -10.39
C LYS A 3 -7.07 -4.39 -10.18
N ALA A 4 -7.48 -5.51 -10.78
CA ALA A 4 -6.74 -6.77 -10.67
C ALA A 4 -5.40 -6.68 -11.41
N LYS A 5 -5.37 -6.04 -12.60
CA LYS A 5 -4.12 -5.77 -13.34
C LYS A 5 -3.12 -4.99 -12.48
N MET A 6 -3.59 -3.93 -11.82
CA MET A 6 -2.77 -3.08 -10.96
C MET A 6 -2.21 -3.85 -9.76
N ILE A 7 -3.05 -4.59 -9.04
CA ILE A 7 -2.63 -5.39 -7.86
C ILE A 7 -1.59 -6.44 -8.28
N GLN A 8 -1.83 -7.18 -9.36
CA GLN A 8 -0.89 -8.18 -9.89
C GLN A 8 0.47 -7.54 -10.22
N THR A 9 0.45 -6.36 -10.86
CA THR A 9 1.67 -5.66 -11.25
C THR A 9 2.46 -5.17 -10.05
N ILE A 10 1.80 -4.56 -9.05
CA ILE A 10 2.47 -4.05 -7.85
C ILE A 10 3.11 -5.20 -7.07
N LEU A 11 2.38 -6.32 -6.87
CA LEU A 11 2.90 -7.48 -6.16
C LEU A 11 4.08 -8.13 -6.89
N PHE A 12 4.00 -8.26 -8.22
CA PHE A 12 5.07 -8.84 -9.02
C PHE A 12 6.34 -7.97 -9.01
N VAL A 13 6.19 -6.66 -9.20
CA VAL A 13 7.31 -5.70 -9.16
C VAL A 13 7.91 -5.59 -7.75
N ALA A 14 7.09 -5.63 -6.70
CA ALA A 14 7.56 -5.70 -5.31
C ALA A 14 8.41 -6.95 -5.05
N GLY A 15 8.01 -8.10 -5.59
CA GLY A 15 8.79 -9.34 -5.54
C GLY A 15 10.15 -9.22 -6.23
N ILE A 16 10.18 -8.68 -7.46
CA ILE A 16 11.44 -8.43 -8.20
C ILE A 16 12.34 -7.47 -7.42
N ASN A 17 11.80 -6.35 -6.94
CA ASN A 17 12.58 -5.36 -6.19
C ASN A 17 13.15 -5.94 -4.90
N THR A 18 12.37 -6.75 -4.17
CA THR A 18 12.84 -7.44 -2.96
C THR A 18 13.95 -8.44 -3.28
N LEU A 19 13.83 -9.19 -4.38
CA LEU A 19 14.87 -10.11 -4.82
C LEU A 19 16.16 -9.36 -5.20
N LEU A 20 16.04 -8.24 -5.92
CA LEU A 20 17.19 -7.39 -6.26
C LEU A 20 17.84 -6.78 -5.01
N GLN A 21 17.04 -6.33 -4.03
CA GLN A 21 17.53 -5.75 -2.77
C GLN A 21 18.31 -6.76 -1.92
N THR A 22 17.81 -8.00 -1.87
CA THR A 22 18.42 -9.07 -1.07
C THR A 22 19.64 -9.69 -1.75
N THR A 23 19.72 -9.70 -3.08
CA THR A 23 20.84 -10.28 -3.84
C THR A 23 21.95 -9.27 -4.14
N PHE A 24 21.62 -8.14 -4.77
CA PHE A 24 22.57 -7.13 -5.24
C PHE A 24 22.61 -5.87 -4.36
N GLY A 25 21.54 -5.60 -3.62
CA GLY A 25 21.41 -4.42 -2.76
C GLY A 25 22.15 -4.56 -1.42
N THR A 26 21.49 -4.15 -0.33
CA THR A 26 22.08 -4.14 1.01
C THR A 26 22.22 -5.54 1.63
N ARG A 27 21.70 -6.59 0.96
CA ARG A 27 21.66 -7.98 1.46
C ARG A 27 20.97 -8.15 2.81
N LEU A 28 20.23 -7.14 3.25
CA LEU A 28 19.37 -7.20 4.42
C LEU A 28 18.05 -7.86 4.00
N PRO A 29 17.43 -8.68 4.88
CA PRO A 29 16.12 -9.27 4.63
C PRO A 29 15.02 -8.20 4.77
N ALA A 30 15.00 -7.25 3.84
CA ALA A 30 14.05 -6.15 3.78
C ALA A 30 13.08 -6.36 2.62
N VAL A 31 11.78 -6.42 2.93
CA VAL A 31 10.71 -6.54 1.94
C VAL A 31 10.44 -5.16 1.35
N ILE A 32 10.58 -5.03 0.04
CA ILE A 32 10.25 -3.80 -0.68
C ILE A 32 8.80 -3.89 -1.16
N GLY A 33 7.99 -2.94 -0.73
CA GLY A 33 6.61 -2.76 -1.18
C GLY A 33 6.38 -1.37 -1.77
N ALA A 34 5.15 -1.12 -2.23
CA ALA A 34 4.72 0.23 -2.57
C ALA A 34 4.69 1.08 -1.30
N SER A 35 5.36 2.23 -1.30
CA SER A 35 5.31 3.13 -0.14
C SER A 35 3.96 3.82 -0.05
N TYR A 36 3.40 3.82 1.16
CA TYR A 36 2.14 4.51 1.43
C TYR A 36 2.27 6.03 1.40
N THR A 37 3.48 6.59 1.45
CA THR A 37 3.71 8.04 1.31
C THR A 37 3.30 8.57 -0.07
N PHE A 38 3.24 7.72 -1.09
CA PHE A 38 2.79 8.10 -2.43
C PHE A 38 1.26 8.03 -2.60
N VAL A 39 0.52 7.51 -1.61
CA VAL A 39 -0.95 7.41 -1.70
C VAL A 39 -1.60 8.79 -1.69
N PRO A 40 -1.29 9.71 -0.76
CA PRO A 40 -1.90 11.05 -0.76
C PRO A 40 -1.63 11.83 -2.05
N THR A 41 -0.42 11.73 -2.60
CA THR A 41 -0.06 12.40 -3.85
C THR A 41 -0.77 11.79 -5.05
N THR A 42 -0.90 10.46 -5.10
CA THR A 42 -1.69 9.79 -6.15
C THR A 42 -3.17 10.19 -6.08
N ILE A 43 -3.74 10.31 -4.88
CA ILE A 43 -5.12 10.80 -4.69
C ILE A 43 -5.25 12.24 -5.17
N SER A 44 -4.27 13.10 -4.90
CA SER A 44 -4.24 14.47 -5.41
C SER A 44 -4.26 14.51 -6.95
N ILE A 45 -3.49 13.62 -7.61
CA ILE A 45 -3.52 13.47 -9.08
C ILE A 45 -4.90 12.99 -9.56
N ILE A 46 -5.49 11.99 -8.90
CA ILE A 46 -6.83 11.45 -9.25
C ILE A 46 -7.93 12.51 -9.15
N LEU A 47 -7.83 13.39 -8.15
CA LEU A 47 -8.79 14.47 -7.87
C LEU A 47 -8.49 15.75 -8.66
N SER A 48 -7.42 15.77 -9.46
CA SER A 48 -7.12 16.90 -10.33
C SER A 48 -8.26 17.11 -11.34
N GLY A 49 -8.69 18.37 -11.49
CA GLY A 49 -9.71 18.78 -12.47
C GLY A 49 -9.30 18.49 -13.93
N ARG A 50 -8.04 18.13 -14.18
CA ARG A 50 -7.57 17.73 -15.51
C ARG A 50 -8.24 16.47 -16.05
N PHE A 51 -8.68 15.58 -15.15
CA PHE A 51 -9.30 14.30 -15.52
C PHE A 51 -10.83 14.29 -15.34
N SER A 52 -11.45 15.44 -15.03
CA SER A 52 -12.91 15.52 -14.83
C SER A 52 -13.71 15.57 -16.14
N ASP A 53 -13.07 15.93 -17.26
CA ASP A 53 -13.71 16.08 -18.57
C ASP A 53 -13.85 14.74 -19.34
N THR A 54 -13.11 13.71 -18.94
CA THR A 54 -13.17 12.39 -19.57
C THR A 54 -14.40 11.61 -19.08
N SER A 55 -15.40 11.44 -19.95
CA SER A 55 -16.66 10.75 -19.65
C SER A 55 -16.50 9.23 -19.43
N ASN A 56 -15.50 8.61 -20.07
CA ASN A 56 -15.24 7.17 -19.95
C ASN A 56 -14.35 6.85 -18.73
N PRO A 57 -14.77 5.95 -17.83
CA PRO A 57 -14.01 5.61 -16.62
C PRO A 57 -12.71 4.85 -16.92
N ILE A 58 -12.65 4.12 -18.04
CA ILE A 58 -11.47 3.33 -18.46
C ILE A 58 -10.37 4.27 -18.95
N ASP A 59 -10.70 5.18 -19.87
CA ASP A 59 -9.76 6.17 -20.42
C ASP A 59 -9.24 7.10 -19.31
N ARG A 60 -10.10 7.44 -18.35
CA ARG A 60 -9.72 8.19 -17.15
C ARG A 60 -8.69 7.43 -16.31
N PHE A 61 -8.91 6.14 -16.05
CA PHE A 61 -7.98 5.31 -15.29
C PHE A 61 -6.62 5.23 -15.98
N GLU A 62 -6.61 4.96 -17.29
CA GLU A 62 -5.36 4.87 -18.06
C GLU A 62 -4.60 6.21 -18.06
N SER A 63 -5.30 7.33 -18.23
CA SER A 63 -4.71 8.67 -18.19
C SER A 63 -4.07 8.99 -16.84
N ILE A 64 -4.74 8.64 -15.73
CA ILE A 64 -4.21 8.80 -14.37
C ILE A 64 -2.98 7.92 -14.16
N MET A 65 -2.98 6.68 -14.67
CA MET A 65 -1.82 5.79 -14.56
C MET A 65 -0.62 6.33 -15.34
N ARG A 66 -0.81 6.86 -16.55
CA ARG A 66 0.25 7.51 -17.35
C ARG A 66 0.85 8.72 -16.65
N ALA A 67 0.01 9.56 -16.04
CA ALA A 67 0.42 10.72 -15.23
C ALA A 67 1.24 10.29 -14.00
N THR A 68 0.70 9.33 -13.23
CA THR A 68 1.37 8.79 -12.04
C THR A 68 2.73 8.17 -12.39
N GLN A 69 2.82 7.42 -13.51
CA GLN A 69 4.07 6.86 -13.99
C GLN A 69 5.12 7.93 -14.34
N GLY A 70 4.73 8.98 -15.08
CA GLY A 70 5.65 10.07 -15.42
C GLY A 70 6.14 10.81 -14.18
N ALA A 71 5.23 11.11 -13.25
CA ALA A 71 5.57 11.77 -12.00
C ALA A 71 6.49 10.91 -11.10
N LEU A 72 6.26 9.59 -11.02
CA LEU A 72 7.12 8.65 -10.30
C LEU A 72 8.52 8.54 -10.93
N ILE A 73 8.64 8.60 -12.26
CA ILE A 73 9.94 8.61 -12.95
C ILE A 73 10.75 9.85 -12.53
N VAL A 74 10.14 11.04 -12.56
CA VAL A 74 10.81 12.29 -12.15
C VAL A 74 11.20 12.25 -10.67
N ALA A 75 10.31 11.78 -9.80
CA ALA A 75 10.62 11.64 -8.38
C ALA A 75 11.78 10.65 -8.13
N SER A 76 11.80 9.53 -8.86
CA SER A 76 12.85 8.51 -8.74
C SER A 76 14.21 8.99 -9.24
N THR A 77 14.25 9.76 -10.34
CA THR A 77 15.52 10.32 -10.85
C THR A 77 16.10 11.34 -9.88
N LEU A 78 15.28 12.20 -9.30
CA LEU A 78 15.70 13.13 -8.24
C LEU A 78 16.26 12.37 -7.04
N GLN A 79 15.54 11.34 -6.58
CA GLN A 79 15.96 10.50 -5.46
C GLN A 79 17.30 9.80 -5.72
N MET A 80 17.52 9.28 -6.93
CA MET A 80 18.81 8.70 -7.32
C MET A 80 19.93 9.74 -7.31
N ILE A 81 19.72 10.92 -7.89
CA ILE A 81 20.74 11.99 -7.91
C ILE A 81 21.12 12.39 -6.48
N LEU A 82 20.12 12.60 -5.61
CA LEU A 82 20.35 12.93 -4.20
C LEU A 82 21.06 11.79 -3.45
N GLY A 83 20.69 10.53 -3.72
CA GLY A 83 21.33 9.35 -3.16
C GLY A 83 22.80 9.21 -3.56
N PHE A 84 23.10 9.35 -4.86
CA PHE A 84 24.47 9.25 -5.39
C PHE A 84 25.36 10.42 -5.01
N SER A 85 24.79 11.63 -4.82
CA SER A 85 25.55 12.82 -4.42
C SER A 85 26.19 12.71 -3.03
N GLY A 86 25.78 11.74 -2.21
CA GLY A 86 26.23 11.60 -0.82
C GLY A 86 25.72 12.71 0.10
N LEU A 87 25.05 13.74 -0.42
CA LEU A 87 24.45 14.83 0.35
C LEU A 87 23.44 14.32 1.36
N TRP A 88 22.69 13.27 0.99
CA TRP A 88 21.71 12.64 1.87
C TRP A 88 22.33 12.22 3.20
N ARG A 89 23.56 11.69 3.20
CA ARG A 89 24.28 11.27 4.42
C ARG A 89 24.46 12.42 5.42
N ASN A 90 24.69 13.64 4.93
CA ASN A 90 24.82 14.80 5.79
C ASN A 90 23.46 15.22 6.34
N VAL A 91 22.42 15.19 5.51
CA VAL A 91 21.04 15.54 5.91
C VAL A 91 20.51 14.58 6.99
N VAL A 92 20.66 13.27 6.81
CA VAL A 92 20.19 12.30 7.83
C VAL A 92 20.92 12.40 9.16
N ARG A 93 22.13 12.97 9.18
CA ARG A 93 22.85 13.23 10.44
C ARG A 93 22.17 14.33 11.27
N PHE A 94 21.49 15.27 10.63
CA PHE A 94 20.71 16.30 11.31
C PHE A 94 19.32 15.80 11.75
N LEU A 95 18.82 14.75 11.10
CA LEU A 95 17.54 14.14 11.46
C LEU A 95 17.71 13.25 12.69
N SER A 96 17.36 13.80 13.85
CA SER A 96 17.33 13.05 15.10
C SER A 96 16.11 12.12 15.13
N PRO A 97 16.18 10.96 15.80
CA PRO A 97 15.03 10.06 15.94
C PRO A 97 13.81 10.74 16.56
N ILE A 98 14.02 11.79 17.36
CA ILE A 98 12.97 12.60 17.98
C ILE A 98 12.10 13.33 16.95
N SER A 99 12.66 13.77 15.80
CA SER A 99 11.87 14.41 14.73
C SER A 99 11.25 13.39 13.78
N ALA A 100 11.76 12.17 13.73
CA ALA A 100 11.24 11.11 12.86
C ALA A 100 9.97 10.45 13.40
N VAL A 101 9.87 10.25 14.71
CA VAL A 101 8.68 9.68 15.36
C VAL A 101 7.39 10.41 14.99
N PRO A 102 7.27 11.75 15.13
CA PRO A 102 6.06 12.46 14.74
C PRO A 102 5.81 12.42 13.23
N LEU A 103 6.86 12.39 12.40
CA LEU A 103 6.70 12.26 10.94
C LEU A 103 6.06 10.92 10.58
N VAL A 104 6.62 9.80 11.05
CA VAL A 104 6.09 8.46 10.80
C VAL A 104 4.71 8.30 11.43
N GLY A 105 4.49 8.87 12.61
CA GLY A 105 3.19 8.92 13.26
C GLY A 105 2.13 9.62 12.41
N LEU A 106 2.44 10.82 11.88
CA LEU A 106 1.53 11.57 11.01
C LEU A 106 1.24 10.85 9.70
N VAL A 107 2.23 10.21 9.09
CA VAL A 107 2.01 9.35 7.91
C VAL A 107 1.04 8.22 8.28
N GLY A 108 1.29 7.50 9.39
CA GLY A 108 0.42 6.43 9.87
C GLY A 108 -1.01 6.89 10.18
N PHE A 109 -1.18 8.02 10.88
CA PHE A 109 -2.50 8.61 11.14
C PHE A 109 -3.19 9.05 9.84
N GLY A 110 -2.44 9.55 8.86
CA GLY A 110 -2.97 9.86 7.52
C GLY A 110 -3.54 8.63 6.82
N LEU A 111 -2.93 7.45 6.96
CA LEU A 111 -3.49 6.21 6.43
C LEU A 111 -4.77 5.78 7.15
N TYR A 112 -4.89 6.05 8.45
CA TYR A 112 -6.08 5.70 9.22
C TYR A 112 -7.33 6.38 8.66
N GLU A 113 -7.23 7.65 8.27
CA GLU A 113 -8.30 8.40 7.60
C GLU A 113 -8.77 7.76 6.28
N PHE A 114 -7.90 7.03 5.58
CA PHE A 114 -8.26 6.32 4.35
C PHE A 114 -8.77 4.89 4.61
N GLY A 115 -8.19 4.20 5.59
CA GLY A 115 -8.54 2.82 5.93
C GLY A 115 -9.86 2.70 6.68
N PHE A 116 -10.09 3.56 7.68
CA PHE A 116 -11.24 3.48 8.56
C PHE A 116 -12.60 3.63 7.84
N PRO A 117 -12.77 4.55 6.86
CA PRO A 117 -13.99 4.61 6.06
C PRO A 117 -14.25 3.34 5.25
N GLY A 118 -13.22 2.57 4.89
CA GLY A 118 -13.36 1.28 4.22
C GLY A 118 -14.04 0.25 5.13
N VAL A 119 -13.59 0.17 6.37
CA VAL A 119 -14.14 -0.69 7.43
C VAL A 119 -15.56 -0.25 7.80
N ALA A 120 -15.81 1.06 7.87
CA ALA A 120 -17.10 1.63 8.23
C ALA A 120 -18.20 1.41 7.18
N LYS A 121 -17.87 1.21 5.89
CA LYS A 121 -18.86 0.89 4.85
C LYS A 121 -19.64 -0.40 5.16
N CYS A 122 -19.01 -1.33 5.86
CA CYS A 122 -19.59 -2.61 6.24
C CYS A 122 -19.24 -2.91 7.69
N ILE A 123 -19.92 -2.21 8.61
CA ILE A 123 -19.68 -2.32 10.05
C ILE A 123 -19.78 -3.77 10.58
N GLU A 124 -20.64 -4.59 9.97
CA GLU A 124 -20.84 -6.00 10.34
C GLU A 124 -19.62 -6.90 10.10
N ILE A 125 -18.77 -6.55 9.13
CA ILE A 125 -17.51 -7.27 8.85
C ILE A 125 -16.34 -6.55 9.51
N GLY A 126 -16.38 -5.21 9.50
CA GLY A 126 -15.33 -4.36 10.03
C GLY A 126 -15.18 -4.43 11.55
N LEU A 127 -16.28 -4.51 12.31
CA LEU A 127 -16.20 -4.65 13.77
C LEU A 127 -15.56 -5.98 14.18
N PRO A 128 -15.96 -7.15 13.63
CA PRO A 128 -15.23 -8.40 13.83
C PRO A 128 -13.76 -8.33 13.42
N GLU A 129 -13.41 -7.65 12.33
CA GLU A 129 -12.02 -7.49 11.91
C GLU A 129 -11.17 -6.80 12.99
N LEU A 130 -11.66 -5.69 13.54
CA LEU A 130 -10.96 -4.97 14.62
C LEU A 130 -10.85 -5.82 15.89
N LEU A 131 -11.93 -6.50 16.28
CA LEU A 131 -11.93 -7.36 17.47
C LEU A 131 -10.97 -8.54 17.32
N ILE A 132 -10.99 -9.22 16.17
CA ILE A 132 -10.12 -10.36 15.88
C ILE A 132 -8.66 -9.89 15.80
N LEU A 133 -8.39 -8.75 15.17
CA LEU A 133 -7.03 -8.21 15.09
C LEU A 133 -6.48 -7.90 16.49
N VAL A 134 -7.24 -7.23 17.35
CA VAL A 134 -6.82 -6.94 18.74
C VAL A 134 -6.62 -8.23 19.53
N PHE A 135 -7.52 -9.19 19.38
CA PHE A 135 -7.42 -10.48 20.05
C PHE A 135 -6.17 -11.27 19.60
N VAL A 136 -5.94 -11.39 18.30
CA VAL A 136 -4.80 -12.12 17.74
C VAL A 136 -3.48 -11.40 18.02
N SER A 137 -3.45 -10.07 18.00
CA SER A 137 -2.23 -9.28 18.23
C SER A 137 -1.87 -9.16 19.72
N GLN A 138 -2.83 -8.95 20.62
CA GLN A 138 -2.53 -8.68 22.03
C GLN A 138 -2.73 -9.88 22.95
N TYR A 139 -3.75 -10.71 22.69
CA TYR A 139 -4.13 -11.79 23.61
C TYR A 139 -3.39 -13.11 23.28
N LEU A 140 -3.36 -13.51 22.00
CA LEU A 140 -2.71 -14.76 21.58
C LEU A 140 -1.22 -14.87 21.95
N PRO A 141 -0.39 -13.83 21.76
CA PRO A 141 1.02 -13.88 22.13
C PRO A 141 1.26 -13.95 23.65
N HIS A 142 0.26 -13.54 24.45
CA HIS A 142 0.33 -13.63 25.92
C HIS A 142 -0.01 -15.04 26.42
N VAL A 143 -0.96 -15.72 25.77
CA VAL A 143 -1.41 -17.07 26.14
C VAL A 143 -0.45 -18.15 25.62
N ILE A 144 0.07 -18.01 24.40
CA ILE A 144 0.91 -19.03 23.74
C ILE A 144 2.39 -18.64 23.81
N LYS A 145 3.04 -18.91 24.95
CA LYS A 145 4.47 -18.62 25.15
C LYS A 145 5.40 -19.30 24.14
N SER A 146 5.04 -20.50 23.65
CA SER A 146 5.90 -21.30 22.75
C SER A 146 5.93 -20.81 21.29
N GLY A 147 5.08 -19.86 20.91
CA GLY A 147 4.95 -19.35 19.53
C GLY A 147 4.91 -17.82 19.42
N LYS A 148 5.23 -17.11 20.52
CA LYS A 148 5.06 -15.66 20.66
C LYS A 148 5.61 -14.87 19.47
N ASN A 149 6.83 -15.18 19.03
CA ASN A 149 7.49 -14.47 17.92
C ASN A 149 6.80 -14.67 16.56
N VAL A 150 6.12 -15.79 16.35
CA VAL A 150 5.41 -16.09 15.10
C VAL A 150 4.05 -15.39 15.10
N PHE A 151 3.31 -15.49 16.21
CA PHE A 151 2.01 -14.83 16.34
C PHE A 151 2.13 -13.31 16.30
N ASP A 152 3.16 -12.72 16.92
CA ASP A 152 3.35 -11.26 16.94
C ASP A 152 3.68 -10.69 15.54
N ARG A 153 4.50 -11.42 14.75
CA ARG A 153 4.90 -10.98 13.40
C ARG A 153 3.81 -11.21 12.34
N PHE A 154 3.02 -12.27 12.47
CA PHE A 154 2.03 -12.67 11.46
C PHE A 154 0.57 -12.46 11.90
N ALA A 155 0.33 -11.80 13.05
CA ALA A 155 -1.01 -11.56 13.61
C ALA A 155 -1.98 -10.98 12.57
N VAL A 156 -1.53 -9.97 11.82
CA VAL A 156 -2.35 -9.29 10.80
C VAL A 156 -2.77 -10.26 9.69
N ILE A 157 -1.87 -11.12 9.22
CA ILE A 157 -2.18 -12.10 8.16
C ILE A 157 -3.23 -13.09 8.65
N PHE A 158 -3.07 -13.61 9.87
CA PHE A 158 -4.05 -14.52 10.47
C PHE A 158 -5.41 -13.86 10.65
N ALA A 159 -5.45 -12.62 11.14
CA ALA A 159 -6.70 -11.87 11.29
C ALA A 159 -7.42 -11.71 9.96
N VAL A 160 -6.71 -11.30 8.90
CA VAL A 160 -7.29 -11.14 7.55
C VAL A 160 -7.85 -12.46 7.01
N VAL A 161 -7.16 -13.58 7.19
CA VAL A 161 -7.65 -14.89 6.74
C VAL A 161 -8.93 -15.30 7.46
N ILE A 162 -8.97 -15.14 8.79
CA ILE A 162 -10.14 -15.49 9.61
C ILE A 162 -11.34 -14.63 9.22
N VAL A 163 -11.14 -13.32 9.08
CA VAL A 163 -12.19 -12.37 8.69
C VAL A 163 -12.69 -12.65 7.28
N TRP A 164 -11.79 -13.00 6.35
CA TRP A 164 -12.19 -13.37 5.00
C TRP A 164 -13.08 -14.62 4.98
N ILE A 165 -12.75 -15.65 5.76
CA ILE A 165 -13.60 -16.85 5.92
C ILE A 165 -14.97 -16.47 6.49
N TYR A 166 -14.98 -15.64 7.54
CA TYR A 166 -16.22 -15.14 8.14
C TYR A 166 -17.10 -14.37 7.12
N ALA A 167 -16.50 -13.46 6.36
CA ALA A 167 -17.20 -12.71 5.31
C ALA A 167 -17.72 -13.63 4.19
N HIS A 168 -16.98 -14.67 3.84
CA HIS A 168 -17.41 -15.65 2.86
C HIS A 168 -18.64 -16.45 3.34
N LEU A 169 -18.62 -16.90 4.61
CA LEU A 169 -19.76 -17.60 5.22
C LEU A 169 -21.01 -16.72 5.28
N LEU A 170 -20.89 -15.44 5.63
CA LEU A 170 -22.02 -14.50 5.60
C LEU A 170 -22.56 -14.27 4.17
N THR A 171 -21.66 -14.27 3.18
CA THR A 171 -22.05 -14.12 1.77
C THR A 171 -22.85 -15.33 1.28
N VAL A 172 -22.40 -16.56 1.62
CA VAL A 172 -23.09 -17.82 1.26
C VAL A 172 -24.38 -18.00 2.07
N GLY A 173 -24.39 -17.59 3.34
CA GLY A 173 -25.55 -17.64 4.22
C GLY A 173 -26.69 -16.68 3.82
N GLY A 174 -26.50 -15.88 2.77
CA GLY A 174 -27.55 -15.05 2.20
C GLY A 174 -27.93 -13.82 3.02
N ALA A 175 -27.13 -13.46 4.03
CA ALA A 175 -27.37 -12.32 4.93
C ALA A 175 -27.58 -11.00 4.17
N TYR A 176 -26.93 -10.86 3.01
CA TYR A 176 -26.98 -9.65 2.18
C TYR A 176 -27.91 -9.73 0.96
N ASN A 177 -28.70 -10.80 0.78
CA ASN A 177 -29.54 -10.96 -0.43
C ASN A 177 -30.70 -9.95 -0.51
N GLY A 178 -31.22 -9.49 0.64
CA GLY A 178 -32.29 -8.49 0.72
C GLY A 178 -31.83 -7.06 1.02
N ALA A 179 -30.53 -6.82 1.17
CA ALA A 179 -29.98 -5.51 1.55
C ALA A 179 -29.93 -4.53 0.37
N ALA A 180 -29.78 -3.23 0.66
CA ALA A 180 -29.62 -2.19 -0.37
C ALA A 180 -28.44 -2.51 -1.31
N PRO A 181 -28.50 -2.14 -2.60
CA PRO A 181 -27.48 -2.48 -3.58
C PRO A 181 -26.09 -1.92 -3.25
N THR A 182 -26.01 -0.80 -2.53
CA THR A 182 -24.75 -0.20 -2.03
C THR A 182 -24.09 -1.04 -0.93
N THR A 183 -24.90 -1.64 -0.06
CA THR A 183 -24.45 -2.59 0.96
C THR A 183 -24.04 -3.91 0.31
N GLN A 184 -24.78 -4.37 -0.71
CA GLN A 184 -24.42 -5.59 -1.44
C GLN A 184 -23.09 -5.48 -2.18
N THR A 185 -22.76 -4.32 -2.75
CA THR A 185 -21.48 -4.14 -3.47
C THR A 185 -20.29 -4.00 -2.53
N SER A 186 -20.50 -3.46 -1.32
CA SER A 186 -19.42 -3.23 -0.36
C SER A 186 -19.18 -4.44 0.55
N CYS A 187 -20.25 -5.14 0.97
CA CYS A 187 -20.18 -6.15 2.04
C CYS A 187 -20.13 -7.58 1.51
N ARG A 188 -20.46 -7.82 0.23
CA ARG A 188 -20.35 -9.17 -0.34
C ARG A 188 -18.98 -9.43 -0.97
N THR A 189 -18.46 -10.63 -0.71
CA THR A 189 -17.16 -11.08 -1.23
C THR A 189 -17.17 -11.43 -2.73
N ASP A 190 -18.33 -11.72 -3.31
CA ASP A 190 -18.52 -12.18 -4.70
C ASP A 190 -18.57 -11.03 -5.73
N ARG A 191 -19.01 -9.84 -5.33
CA ARG A 191 -19.23 -8.68 -6.22
C ARG A 191 -17.94 -7.99 -6.67
N ALA A 192 -16.82 -8.23 -6.00
CA ALA A 192 -15.54 -7.58 -6.34
C ALA A 192 -15.00 -8.03 -7.71
N GLY A 193 -15.35 -9.25 -8.16
CA GLY A 193 -14.97 -9.78 -9.48
C GLY A 193 -13.47 -9.89 -9.75
N ILE A 194 -12.62 -9.71 -8.72
CA ILE A 194 -11.15 -9.67 -8.86
C ILE A 194 -10.62 -11.05 -9.27
N ILE A 195 -11.14 -12.11 -8.66
CA ILE A 195 -10.71 -13.49 -8.89
C ILE A 195 -11.13 -13.93 -10.30
N GLY A 196 -12.35 -13.61 -10.73
CA GLY A 196 -12.86 -13.98 -12.06
C GLY A 196 -12.28 -13.15 -13.22
N ALA A 197 -11.86 -11.91 -12.96
CA ALA A 197 -11.28 -11.03 -13.99
C ALA A 197 -9.75 -11.18 -14.13
N ALA A 198 -9.10 -11.94 -13.25
CA ALA A 198 -7.66 -12.13 -13.27
C ALA A 198 -7.29 -13.39 -14.09
N PRO A 199 -6.44 -13.28 -15.12
CA PRO A 199 -5.88 -14.47 -15.76
C PRO A 199 -4.92 -15.17 -14.80
N TRP A 200 -4.79 -16.49 -14.97
CA TRP A 200 -3.96 -17.37 -14.13
C TRP A 200 -2.48 -16.99 -14.12
N ILE A 201 -1.91 -16.66 -15.28
CA ILE A 201 -0.52 -16.20 -15.42
C ILE A 201 -0.54 -14.91 -16.23
N ARG A 202 0.02 -13.83 -15.66
CA ARG A 202 0.23 -12.57 -16.35
C ARG A 202 1.58 -11.99 -15.91
N VAL A 203 2.45 -11.78 -16.88
CA VAL A 203 3.70 -11.05 -16.67
C VAL A 203 3.45 -9.59 -17.03
N PRO A 204 3.62 -8.64 -16.10
CA PRO A 204 3.47 -7.21 -16.42
C PRO A 204 4.64 -6.74 -17.28
N TRP A 205 4.35 -5.93 -18.29
CA TRP A 205 5.33 -5.27 -19.15
C TRP A 205 5.44 -3.78 -18.80
N PRO A 206 6.62 -3.16 -19.01
CA PRO A 206 6.78 -1.73 -18.79
C PRO A 206 5.80 -0.95 -19.68
N PHE A 207 5.28 0.17 -19.16
CA PHE A 207 4.34 1.04 -19.87
C PHE A 207 3.04 0.37 -20.36
N GLN A 208 2.53 -0.64 -19.64
CA GLN A 208 1.27 -1.33 -19.99
C GLN A 208 0.03 -0.44 -20.02
N TRP A 209 0.10 0.77 -19.45
CA TRP A 209 -0.96 1.78 -19.50
C TRP A 209 -0.67 2.89 -20.52
N GLY A 210 0.31 2.72 -21.41
CA GLY A 210 0.72 3.70 -22.41
C GLY A 210 1.93 4.56 -22.00
N ALA A 211 2.28 5.53 -22.86
CA ALA A 211 3.44 6.39 -22.66
C ALA A 211 3.26 7.34 -21.45
N PRO A 212 4.32 7.57 -20.64
CA PRO A 212 4.23 8.41 -19.45
C PRO A 212 3.95 9.86 -19.81
N SER A 213 3.04 10.50 -19.06
CA SER A 213 2.73 11.93 -19.17
C SER A 213 3.54 12.69 -18.13
N PHE A 214 4.24 13.74 -18.54
CA PHE A 214 5.01 14.59 -17.65
C PHE A 214 4.30 15.92 -17.45
N ASP A 215 3.78 16.14 -16.24
CA ASP A 215 3.19 17.39 -15.81
C ASP A 215 3.97 17.94 -14.61
N ALA A 216 4.24 19.24 -14.61
CA ALA A 216 5.07 19.87 -13.59
C ALA A 216 4.39 19.84 -12.20
N GLY A 217 3.06 20.00 -12.13
CA GLY A 217 2.34 20.00 -10.86
C GLY A 217 2.34 18.63 -10.19
N GLU A 218 2.07 17.60 -10.99
CA GLU A 218 2.05 16.19 -10.54
C GLU A 218 3.47 15.72 -10.17
N ALA A 219 4.48 16.09 -10.97
CA ALA A 219 5.87 15.80 -10.69
C ALA A 219 6.35 16.48 -9.39
N PHE A 220 5.99 17.74 -9.15
CA PHE A 220 6.36 18.44 -7.92
C PHE A 220 5.76 17.78 -6.67
N ALA A 221 4.47 17.42 -6.73
CA ALA A 221 3.83 16.69 -5.63
C ALA A 221 4.53 15.35 -5.36
N MET A 222 4.83 14.57 -6.40
CA MET A 222 5.52 13.29 -6.25
C MET A 222 6.97 13.42 -5.76
N MET A 223 7.68 14.49 -6.13
CA MET A 223 9.01 14.78 -5.58
C MET A 223 8.95 15.01 -4.07
N MET A 224 7.96 15.74 -3.57
CA MET A 224 7.78 15.94 -2.13
C MET A 224 7.50 14.62 -1.39
N ALA A 225 6.65 13.75 -1.95
CA ALA A 225 6.42 12.42 -1.38
C ALA A 225 7.69 11.55 -1.38
N SER A 226 8.52 11.63 -2.43
CA SER A 226 9.80 10.92 -2.45
C SER A 226 10.79 11.41 -1.40
N PHE A 227 10.74 12.70 -1.04
CA PHE A 227 11.53 13.25 0.06
C PHE A 227 11.11 12.68 1.41
N VAL A 228 9.80 12.53 1.64
CA VAL A 228 9.28 11.86 2.86
C VAL A 228 9.74 10.40 2.89
N ALA A 229 9.62 9.67 1.77
CA ALA A 229 10.09 8.28 1.68
C ALA A 229 11.61 8.15 1.92
N LEU A 230 12.39 9.13 1.45
CA LEU A 230 13.83 9.22 1.70
C LEU A 230 14.14 9.33 3.20
N VAL A 231 13.34 10.09 3.95
CA VAL A 231 13.47 10.21 5.41
C VAL A 231 13.13 8.89 6.11
N GLU A 232 12.07 8.19 5.69
CA GLU A 232 11.64 6.93 6.34
C GLU A 232 12.65 5.79 6.22
N TYR A 233 13.27 5.64 5.05
CA TYR A 233 14.19 4.54 4.72
C TYR A 233 15.36 4.32 5.72
N PRO A 234 16.17 5.35 6.06
CA PRO A 234 17.27 5.19 7.01
C PRO A 234 16.78 4.79 8.41
N PHE A 235 15.66 5.34 8.89
CA PHE A 235 15.12 4.97 10.20
C PHE A 235 14.67 3.51 10.23
N MET A 236 13.97 3.04 9.20
CA MET A 236 13.54 1.64 9.12
C MET A 236 14.73 0.67 9.03
N THR A 237 15.80 1.08 8.33
CA THR A 237 17.04 0.29 8.23
C THR A 237 17.75 0.19 9.59
N VAL A 238 17.85 1.30 10.33
CA VAL A 238 18.44 1.32 11.68
C VAL A 238 17.64 0.45 12.65
N THR A 239 16.31 0.58 12.64
CA THR A 239 15.43 -0.27 13.47
C THR A 239 15.57 -1.74 13.12
N SER A 240 15.66 -2.08 11.84
CA SER A 240 15.85 -3.47 11.39
C SER A 240 17.18 -4.05 11.87
N GLN A 241 18.26 -3.25 11.86
CA GLN A 241 19.56 -3.68 12.37
C GLN A 241 19.58 -3.82 13.90
N LEU A 242 18.89 -2.94 14.64
CA LEU A 242 18.75 -3.04 16.10
C LEU A 242 17.94 -4.26 16.55
N ILE A 243 17.02 -4.76 15.73
CA ILE A 243 16.24 -5.96 16.03
C ILE A 243 17.04 -7.24 15.75
N LEU A 244 18.03 -7.17 14.84
CA LEU A 244 18.86 -8.31 14.43
C LEU A 244 20.12 -8.50 15.28
N ASN A 245 20.58 -7.46 15.99
CA ASN A 245 21.73 -7.50 16.93
C ASN A 245 21.26 -7.57 18.38
#